data_AF-A0A7X5FPA3-F1
#
_entry.id   AF-A0A7X5FPA3-F1
#
_cell.length_a   1.000
_cell.length_b   1.000
_cell.length_c   1.000
_cell.angle_alpha   90.00
_cell.angle_beta   90.00
_cell.angle_gamma   90.00
#
_symmetry.space_group_name_H-M   'P 1'
#
loop_
_entity.id
_entity.type
_entity.pdbx_description
1 polymer ?
#
loop_
_entity_poly.entity_id
_entity_poly.type
_entity_poly.pdbx_seq_one_letter_code
_entity_poly.pdbx_strand_id
1 'polypeptide(L)'
;MILKKNRKTAEGLVQKYLKSHPKKTIRDLVIKTQLIFLEKIWRKIEKRFFERLEKITGKPIFIKEFKCYLTTGFMCPYNPEDNSFMVSMWHGLPWNMTIICHEIFHLQFLHYYGKYCRKFISKKELDDLKEALTFILNTDFNDLLLSQDKGYPAHQKLRKELEKIWKKEKTLRNFLKERLKL
;
A
#
# COMPACT_ATOMS: atom_id res chain seq x y z
N MET A 1 16.05 -13.77 -28.88
CA MET A 1 16.57 -15.05 -28.33
C MET A 1 16.47 -15.02 -26.80
N ILE A 2 15.43 -15.62 -26.22
CA ILE A 2 15.31 -15.73 -24.75
C ILE A 2 16.24 -16.87 -24.33
N LEU A 3 17.40 -16.53 -23.78
CA LEU A 3 18.35 -17.51 -23.27
C LEU A 3 17.67 -18.28 -22.13
N LYS A 4 17.69 -19.62 -22.16
CA LYS A 4 17.33 -20.51 -21.04
C LYS A 4 18.30 -20.28 -19.87
N LYS A 5 18.24 -19.12 -19.23
CA LYS A 5 19.07 -18.75 -18.09
C LYS A 5 18.25 -18.97 -16.84
N ASN A 6 18.76 -19.82 -15.94
CA ASN A 6 18.19 -19.99 -14.62
C ASN A 6 18.26 -18.68 -13.81
N ARG A 7 17.45 -18.58 -12.76
CA ARG A 7 17.32 -17.40 -11.90
C ARG A 7 18.68 -16.83 -11.46
N LYS A 8 19.61 -17.70 -11.04
CA LYS A 8 20.94 -17.30 -10.56
C LYS A 8 21.75 -16.58 -11.64
N THR A 9 21.70 -17.07 -12.88
CA THR A 9 22.38 -16.41 -14.01
C THR A 9 21.73 -15.07 -14.34
N ALA A 10 20.41 -14.97 -14.30
CA ALA A 10 19.71 -13.71 -14.52
C ALA A 10 20.06 -12.67 -13.44
N GLU A 11 20.04 -13.07 -12.17
CA GLU A 11 20.44 -12.23 -11.04
C GLU A 11 21.89 -11.74 -11.20
N GLY A 12 22.83 -12.63 -11.58
CA GLY A 12 24.22 -12.26 -11.82
C GLY A 12 24.38 -11.21 -12.94
N LEU A 13 23.63 -11.33 -14.04
CA LEU A 13 23.64 -10.36 -15.13
C LEU A 13 23.09 -8.99 -14.70
N VAL A 14 21.97 -8.99 -13.98
CA VAL A 14 21.37 -7.75 -13.47
C VAL A 14 22.32 -7.08 -12.47
N GLN A 15 22.90 -7.83 -11.54
CA GLN A 15 23.88 -7.29 -10.59
C GLN A 15 25.10 -6.70 -11.30
N LYS A 16 25.64 -7.40 -12.31
CA LYS A 16 26.76 -6.89 -13.11
C LYS A 16 26.39 -5.58 -13.81
N TYR A 17 25.23 -5.54 -14.48
CA TYR A 17 24.71 -4.34 -15.14
C TYR A 17 24.53 -3.17 -14.17
N LEU A 18 23.91 -3.40 -13.01
CA LEU A 18 23.71 -2.37 -11.99
C LEU A 18 25.04 -1.84 -11.44
N LYS A 19 26.02 -2.72 -11.21
CA LYS A 19 27.35 -2.35 -10.70
C LYS A 19 28.18 -1.57 -11.72
N SER A 20 28.10 -1.91 -13.00
CA SER A 20 28.89 -1.27 -14.05
C SER A 20 28.19 -0.05 -14.69
N HIS A 21 26.98 0.30 -14.27
CA HIS A 21 26.23 1.38 -14.90
C HIS A 21 26.88 2.75 -14.59
N PRO A 22 27.13 3.62 -15.59
CA PRO A 22 27.78 4.92 -15.37
C PRO A 22 27.04 5.87 -14.42
N LYS A 23 25.72 5.66 -14.23
CA LYS A 23 24.87 6.47 -13.35
C LYS A 23 24.75 5.88 -11.95
N LYS A 24 25.49 4.82 -11.61
CA LYS A 24 25.38 4.11 -10.32
C LYS A 24 25.55 5.07 -9.15
N THR A 25 26.61 5.88 -9.13
CA THR A 25 26.90 6.79 -8.00
C THR A 25 25.75 7.76 -7.74
N ILE A 26 25.22 8.39 -8.80
CA ILE A 26 24.08 9.31 -8.68
C ILE A 26 22.82 8.56 -8.27
N ARG A 27 22.57 7.37 -8.84
CA ARG A 27 21.41 6.54 -8.46
C ARG A 27 21.46 6.14 -6.99
N ASP A 28 22.61 5.70 -6.50
CA ASP A 28 22.83 5.33 -5.10
C ASP A 28 22.60 6.53 -4.17
N LEU A 29 23.08 7.72 -4.55
CA LEU A 29 22.85 8.95 -3.81
C LEU A 29 21.35 9.29 -3.73
N VAL A 30 20.64 9.25 -4.85
CA VAL A 30 19.19 9.53 -4.91
C VAL A 30 18.41 8.54 -4.07
N ILE A 31 18.68 7.24 -4.22
CA ILE A 31 18.01 6.17 -3.45
C ILE A 31 18.22 6.37 -1.95
N LYS A 32 19.46 6.56 -1.50
CA LYS A 32 19.77 6.77 -0.07
C LYS A 32 19.08 8.01 0.47
N THR A 33 19.16 9.11 -0.27
CA THR A 33 18.54 10.38 0.11
C THR A 33 17.03 10.22 0.25
N GLN A 34 16.38 9.58 -0.72
CA GLN A 34 14.94 9.36 -0.71
C GLN A 34 14.50 8.46 0.45
N LEU A 35 15.24 7.39 0.76
CA LEU A 35 14.97 6.52 1.91
C LEU A 35 15.02 7.30 3.23
N ILE A 36 16.07 8.11 3.44
CA ILE A 36 16.22 8.93 4.65
C ILE A 36 15.05 9.89 4.81
N PHE A 37 14.63 10.57 3.72
CA PHE A 37 13.52 11.51 3.80
C PHE A 37 12.17 10.82 3.98
N LEU A 38 11.92 9.69 3.30
CA LEU A 38 10.70 8.91 3.48
C LEU A 38 10.56 8.44 4.92
N GLU A 39 11.62 7.87 5.50
CA GLU A 39 11.61 7.43 6.89
C GLU A 39 11.37 8.61 7.82
N LYS A 40 12.09 9.72 7.64
CA LYS A 40 11.93 10.92 8.47
C LYS A 40 10.50 11.45 8.46
N ILE A 41 9.85 11.49 7.29
CA ILE A 41 8.45 11.94 7.16
C ILE A 41 7.50 10.91 7.79
N TRP A 42 7.68 9.62 7.50
CA TRP A 42 6.87 8.55 8.08
C TRP A 42 6.85 8.62 9.60
N ARG A 43 8.01 8.71 10.26
CA ARG A 43 8.11 8.80 11.72
C ARG A 43 7.35 10.00 12.32
N LYS A 44 7.10 11.06 11.55
CA LYS A 44 6.32 12.22 12.01
C LYS A 44 4.80 11.97 12.00
N ILE A 45 4.32 11.11 11.11
CA ILE A 45 2.88 10.83 10.97
C ILE A 45 2.47 9.47 11.54
N GLU A 46 3.41 8.54 11.68
CA GLU A 46 3.22 7.12 12.01
C GLU A 46 2.24 6.90 13.15
N LYS A 47 2.49 7.54 14.31
CA LYS A 47 1.62 7.41 15.49
C LYS A 47 0.17 7.80 15.19
N ARG A 48 -0.04 8.98 14.59
CA ARG A 48 -1.39 9.48 14.26
C ARG A 48 -2.07 8.61 13.21
N PHE A 49 -1.30 8.12 12.25
CA PHE A 49 -1.80 7.22 11.22
C PHE A 49 -2.29 5.91 11.85
N PHE A 50 -1.47 5.26 12.69
CA PHE A 50 -1.84 4.02 13.34
C PHE A 50 -3.02 4.18 14.30
N GLU A 51 -3.04 5.22 15.15
CA GLU A 51 -4.17 5.49 16.05
C GLU A 51 -5.50 5.62 15.28
N ARG A 52 -5.48 6.29 14.12
CA ARG A 52 -6.67 6.41 13.26
C ARG A 52 -7.02 5.10 12.57
N LEU A 53 -6.04 4.37 12.08
CA LEU A 53 -6.25 3.07 11.44
C LEU A 53 -6.86 2.08 12.43
N GLU A 54 -6.39 2.06 13.67
CA GLU A 54 -6.95 1.24 14.74
C GLU A 54 -8.38 1.65 15.08
N LYS A 55 -8.67 2.95 15.15
CA LYS A 55 -10.02 3.47 15.37
C LYS A 55 -10.99 3.09 14.25
N ILE A 56 -10.59 3.27 13.00
CA ILE A 56 -11.39 2.97 11.81
C ILE A 56 -11.67 1.48 11.70
N THR A 57 -10.64 0.66 11.90
CA THR A 57 -10.77 -0.81 11.83
C THR A 57 -11.42 -1.38 13.08
N GLY A 58 -11.32 -0.72 14.24
CA GLY A 58 -11.71 -1.29 15.53
C GLY A 58 -10.81 -2.47 15.95
N LYS A 59 -9.56 -2.48 15.47
CA LYS A 59 -8.56 -3.53 15.70
C LYS A 59 -7.20 -2.92 15.95
N PRO A 60 -6.35 -3.50 16.83
CA PRO A 60 -4.99 -3.02 17.01
C PRO A 60 -4.17 -3.21 15.72
N ILE A 61 -3.04 -2.51 15.58
CA ILE A 61 -2.08 -2.84 14.52
C ILE A 61 -1.55 -4.26 14.76
N PHE A 62 -1.68 -5.14 13.75
CA PHE A 62 -1.44 -6.57 13.95
C PHE A 62 0.03 -6.96 14.05
N ILE A 63 0.95 -6.06 13.69
CA ILE A 63 2.38 -6.31 13.67
C ILE A 63 3.16 -5.09 14.18
N LYS A 64 4.35 -5.33 14.73
CA LYS A 64 5.24 -4.28 15.23
C LYS A 64 5.87 -3.46 14.09
N GLU A 65 6.18 -4.10 12.98
CA GLU A 65 6.94 -3.50 11.87
C GLU A 65 6.41 -3.97 10.51
N PHE A 66 6.21 -3.00 9.63
CA PHE A 66 5.96 -3.24 8.21
C PHE A 66 7.24 -2.96 7.41
N LYS A 67 7.54 -3.78 6.41
CA LYS A 67 8.75 -3.63 5.61
C LYS A 67 8.46 -2.87 4.32
N CYS A 68 8.97 -1.65 4.21
CA CYS A 68 8.87 -0.84 3.00
C CYS A 68 10.21 -0.87 2.25
N TYR A 69 10.20 -1.30 0.98
CA TYR A 69 11.37 -1.29 0.11
C TYR A 69 11.24 -0.23 -0.99
N LEU A 70 12.34 0.39 -1.36
CA LEU A 70 12.38 1.26 -2.54
C LEU A 70 12.71 0.43 -3.78
N THR A 71 11.89 0.52 -4.82
CA THR A 71 12.11 -0.16 -6.10
C THR A 71 12.50 0.84 -7.20
N THR A 72 13.35 0.37 -8.11
CA THR A 72 13.66 1.06 -9.36
C THR A 72 12.82 0.52 -10.52
N GLY A 73 12.03 -0.53 -10.28
CA GLY A 73 11.06 -1.05 -11.25
C GLY A 73 9.84 -0.14 -11.36
N PHE A 74 9.02 -0.37 -12.39
CA PHE A 74 7.79 0.39 -12.63
C PHE A 74 6.57 -0.18 -11.88
N MET A 75 6.76 -1.26 -11.12
CA MET A 75 5.70 -1.90 -10.32
C MET A 75 6.08 -1.86 -8.85
N CYS A 76 5.08 -1.62 -8.00
CA CYS A 76 5.21 -1.55 -6.55
C CYS A 76 4.41 -2.71 -5.91
N PRO A 77 4.95 -3.94 -5.90
CA PRO A 77 4.24 -5.08 -5.32
C PRO A 77 4.20 -5.01 -3.79
N TYR A 78 3.24 -5.73 -3.20
CA TYR A 78 3.18 -6.03 -1.78
C TYR A 78 3.11 -7.54 -1.55
N ASN A 79 3.50 -7.98 -0.36
CA ASN A 79 3.49 -9.37 0.08
C ASN A 79 2.86 -9.48 1.49
N PRO A 80 1.64 -10.04 1.58
CA PRO A 80 0.98 -10.28 2.86
C PRO A 80 1.67 -11.28 3.78
N GLU A 81 2.47 -12.22 3.25
CA GLU A 81 3.09 -13.28 4.06
C GLU A 81 4.22 -12.73 4.94
N ASP A 82 4.97 -11.75 4.45
CA ASP A 82 6.09 -11.12 5.17
C ASP A 82 5.80 -9.67 5.60
N ASN A 83 4.58 -9.19 5.36
CA ASN A 83 4.09 -7.84 5.65
C ASN A 83 4.95 -6.74 5.02
N SER A 84 5.37 -6.98 3.78
CA SER A 84 6.18 -6.05 3.02
C SER A 84 5.46 -5.43 1.83
N PHE A 85 5.94 -4.28 1.40
CA PHE A 85 5.51 -3.61 0.18
C PHE A 85 6.62 -2.75 -0.38
N MET A 86 6.43 -2.30 -1.62
CA MET A 86 7.39 -1.47 -2.33
C MET A 86 6.83 -0.09 -2.64
N VAL A 87 7.70 0.91 -2.67
CA VAL A 87 7.45 2.25 -3.20
C VAL A 87 8.47 2.58 -4.27
N SER A 88 8.14 3.48 -5.20
CA SER A 88 8.96 3.73 -6.38
C SER A 88 9.93 4.88 -6.16
N MET A 89 11.18 4.71 -6.60
CA MET A 89 12.13 5.84 -6.66
C MET A 89 11.68 6.94 -7.64
N TRP A 90 10.85 6.57 -8.61
CA TRP A 90 10.37 7.48 -9.67
C TRP A 90 9.21 8.36 -9.22
N HIS A 91 8.67 8.13 -8.02
CA HIS A 91 7.62 8.94 -7.43
C HIS A 91 8.19 9.98 -6.45
N GLY A 92 7.57 11.16 -6.41
CA GLY A 92 7.88 12.15 -5.39
C GLY A 92 7.50 11.70 -3.98
N LEU A 93 8.09 12.33 -2.97
CA LEU A 93 7.82 12.02 -1.55
C LEU A 93 6.32 12.03 -1.20
N PRO A 94 5.51 13.04 -1.60
CA PRO A 94 4.07 13.05 -1.29
C PRO A 94 3.33 11.80 -1.77
N TRP A 95 3.63 11.36 -2.99
CA TRP A 95 2.96 10.21 -3.59
C TRP A 95 3.39 8.89 -2.93
N ASN A 96 4.69 8.74 -2.64
CA ASN A 96 5.18 7.56 -1.92
C ASN A 96 4.60 7.47 -0.50
N MET A 97 4.37 8.60 0.18
CA MET A 97 3.70 8.58 1.49
C MET A 97 2.26 8.05 1.39
N THR A 98 1.52 8.45 0.36
CA THR A 98 0.17 7.90 0.10
C THR A 98 0.22 6.41 -0.17
N ILE A 99 1.19 5.93 -0.95
CA ILE A 99 1.36 4.48 -1.20
C ILE A 99 1.69 3.72 0.10
N ILE A 100 2.58 4.25 0.94
CA ILE A 100 2.89 3.63 2.25
C ILE A 100 1.61 3.44 3.07
N CYS A 101 0.80 4.48 3.19
CA CYS A 101 -0.48 4.42 3.91
C CYS A 101 -1.47 3.44 3.25
N HIS A 102 -1.54 3.41 1.92
CA HIS A 102 -2.37 2.50 1.14
C HIS A 102 -2.02 1.03 1.41
N GLU A 103 -0.75 0.67 1.30
CA GLU A 103 -0.33 -0.72 1.47
C GLU A 103 -0.46 -1.20 2.91
N ILE A 104 -0.16 -0.34 3.89
CA ILE A 104 -0.40 -0.66 5.31
C ILE A 104 -1.90 -0.87 5.57
N PHE A 105 -2.77 -0.03 5.00
CA PHE A 105 -4.21 -0.21 5.12
C PHE A 105 -4.64 -1.57 4.55
N HIS A 106 -4.15 -1.93 3.36
CA HIS A 106 -4.43 -3.24 2.73
C HIS A 106 -4.02 -4.40 3.61
N LEU A 107 -2.80 -4.38 4.14
CA LEU A 107 -2.28 -5.45 5.00
C LEU A 107 -3.13 -5.59 6.27
N GLN A 108 -3.46 -4.47 6.92
CA GLN A 108 -4.32 -4.44 8.11
C GLN A 108 -5.72 -4.99 7.80
N PHE A 109 -6.34 -4.56 6.69
CA PHE A 109 -7.65 -5.02 6.26
C PHE A 109 -7.66 -6.52 5.96
N LEU A 110 -6.70 -7.01 5.17
CA LEU A 110 -6.62 -8.42 4.79
C LEU A 110 -6.39 -9.31 6.02
N HIS A 111 -5.54 -8.89 6.95
CA HIS A 111 -5.26 -9.62 8.19
C HIS A 111 -6.53 -9.86 9.02
N TYR A 112 -7.31 -8.81 9.29
CA TYR A 112 -8.47 -8.92 10.17
C TYR A 112 -9.78 -9.32 9.48
N TYR A 113 -9.99 -8.87 8.24
CA TYR A 113 -11.28 -8.96 7.56
C TYR A 113 -11.24 -9.83 6.30
N GLY A 114 -10.06 -10.12 5.74
CA GLY A 114 -9.95 -10.90 4.50
C GLY A 114 -10.67 -12.25 4.58
N LYS A 115 -10.36 -13.06 5.60
CA LYS A 115 -11.02 -14.37 5.80
C LYS A 115 -12.53 -14.25 6.06
N TYR A 116 -12.97 -13.19 6.74
CA TYR A 116 -14.38 -12.94 6.99
C TYR A 116 -15.12 -12.60 5.70
N CYS A 117 -14.63 -11.64 4.93
CA CYS A 117 -15.20 -11.25 3.65
C CYS A 117 -15.27 -12.43 2.66
N ARG A 118 -14.23 -13.29 2.63
CA ARG A 118 -14.21 -14.49 1.77
C ARG A 118 -15.34 -15.50 2.01
N LYS A 119 -16.08 -15.39 3.12
CA LYS A 119 -17.30 -16.20 3.34
C LYS A 119 -18.49 -15.73 2.50
N PHE A 120 -18.46 -14.49 2.02
CA PHE A 120 -19.59 -13.83 1.37
C PHE A 120 -19.28 -13.40 -0.07
N ILE A 121 -18.01 -13.15 -0.39
CA ILE A 121 -17.57 -12.67 -1.70
C ILE A 121 -16.40 -13.49 -2.24
N SER A 122 -16.26 -13.50 -3.56
CA SER A 122 -15.15 -14.14 -4.26
C SER A 122 -13.81 -13.47 -3.97
N LYS A 123 -12.70 -14.12 -4.38
CA LYS A 123 -11.36 -13.53 -4.28
C LYS A 123 -11.27 -12.20 -5.02
N LYS A 124 -11.77 -12.17 -6.26
CA LYS A 124 -11.72 -10.99 -7.12
C LYS A 124 -12.51 -9.84 -6.52
N GLU A 125 -13.70 -10.11 -5.98
CA GLU A 125 -14.50 -9.09 -5.29
C GLU A 125 -13.83 -8.59 -4.02
N LEU A 126 -13.12 -9.46 -3.28
CA LEU A 126 -12.32 -9.02 -2.14
C LEU A 126 -11.18 -8.09 -2.57
N ASP A 127 -10.48 -8.43 -3.66
CA ASP A 127 -9.42 -7.57 -4.21
C ASP A 127 -9.99 -6.23 -4.69
N ASP A 128 -11.12 -6.24 -5.41
CA ASP A 128 -11.83 -5.03 -5.85
C ASP A 128 -12.31 -4.17 -4.65
N LEU A 129 -12.82 -4.81 -3.59
CA LEU A 129 -13.23 -4.14 -2.34
C LEU A 129 -12.02 -3.53 -1.61
N LYS A 130 -10.94 -4.29 -1.47
CA LYS A 130 -9.68 -3.87 -0.84
C LYS A 130 -9.15 -2.61 -1.53
N GLU A 131 -9.02 -2.63 -2.84
CA GLU A 131 -8.55 -1.48 -3.63
C GLU A 131 -9.51 -0.29 -3.57
N ALA A 132 -10.82 -0.53 -3.51
CA ALA A 132 -11.78 0.54 -3.37
C ALA A 132 -11.71 1.19 -1.98
N LEU A 133 -11.59 0.42 -0.90
CA LEU A 133 -11.61 0.89 0.49
C LEU A 133 -10.58 1.98 0.82
N THR A 134 -9.48 2.07 0.07
CA THR A 134 -8.46 3.09 0.29
C THR A 134 -8.93 4.51 -0.05
N PHE A 135 -10.16 4.70 -0.56
CA PHE A 135 -10.81 6.02 -0.55
C PHE A 135 -10.86 6.63 0.86
N ILE A 136 -10.89 5.81 1.92
CA ILE A 136 -10.90 6.25 3.33
C ILE A 136 -9.65 7.10 3.65
N LEU A 137 -8.52 6.85 2.97
CA LEU A 137 -7.32 7.69 3.11
C LEU A 137 -7.59 9.15 2.72
N ASN A 138 -8.48 9.39 1.76
CA ASN A 138 -8.82 10.73 1.31
C ASN A 138 -9.85 11.42 2.22
N THR A 139 -10.58 10.67 3.05
CA THR A 139 -11.62 11.23 3.93
C THR A 139 -11.11 11.40 5.35
N ASP A 140 -10.48 10.36 5.91
CA ASP A 140 -10.15 10.29 7.34
C ASP A 140 -8.66 10.56 7.62
N PHE A 141 -7.83 10.62 6.57
CA PHE A 141 -6.38 10.86 6.66
C PHE A 141 -5.89 12.06 5.81
N ASN A 142 -6.80 12.88 5.28
CA ASN A 142 -6.47 13.97 4.35
C ASN A 142 -5.52 15.03 4.94
N ASP A 143 -5.53 15.25 6.25
CA ASP A 143 -4.58 16.16 6.93
C ASP A 143 -3.19 15.55 7.14
N LEU A 144 -3.04 14.23 6.98
CA LEU A 144 -1.75 13.55 7.03
C LEU A 144 -1.12 13.37 5.64
N LEU A 145 -1.92 13.47 4.57
CA LEU A 145 -1.52 13.13 3.21
C LEU A 145 -1.62 14.34 2.27
N LEU A 146 -0.50 14.71 1.65
CA LEU A 146 -0.48 15.77 0.63
C LEU A 146 -1.01 15.30 -0.73
N SER A 147 -0.98 14.00 -1.00
CA SER A 147 -1.43 13.40 -2.26
C SER A 147 -2.61 12.48 -2.03
N GLN A 148 -3.64 12.63 -2.85
CA GLN A 148 -4.85 11.80 -2.77
C GLN A 148 -4.64 10.44 -3.42
N ASP A 149 -5.17 9.41 -2.77
CA ASP A 149 -5.31 8.09 -3.37
C ASP A 149 -6.44 8.10 -4.38
N LYS A 150 -6.12 8.21 -5.67
CA LYS A 150 -7.16 8.22 -6.72
C LYS A 150 -7.73 6.83 -6.97
N GLY A 151 -7.00 5.76 -6.69
CA GLY A 151 -7.37 4.38 -7.06
C GLY A 151 -7.41 4.16 -8.57
N TYR A 152 -7.70 2.92 -8.97
CA TYR A 152 -7.82 2.58 -10.38
C TYR A 152 -9.13 3.10 -11.00
N PRO A 153 -9.15 3.45 -12.30
CA PRO A 153 -10.37 3.84 -13.00
C PRO A 153 -11.52 2.83 -12.86
N ALA A 154 -11.20 1.53 -12.88
CA ALA A 154 -12.17 0.45 -12.74
C ALA A 154 -12.90 0.46 -11.39
N HIS A 155 -12.29 1.02 -10.34
CA HIS A 155 -12.86 1.02 -8.98
C HIS A 155 -13.59 2.30 -8.62
N GLN A 156 -13.61 3.33 -9.49
CA GLN A 156 -14.22 4.64 -9.17
C GLN A 156 -15.69 4.56 -8.82
N LYS A 157 -16.46 3.74 -9.55
CA LYS A 157 -17.88 3.53 -9.28
C LYS A 157 -18.08 2.93 -7.88
N LEU A 158 -17.33 1.87 -7.58
CA LEU A 158 -17.37 1.20 -6.27
C LEU A 158 -16.97 2.16 -5.15
N ARG A 159 -15.90 2.94 -5.31
CA ARG A 159 -15.47 3.96 -4.33
C ARG A 159 -16.58 4.95 -3.98
N LYS A 160 -17.27 5.50 -4.99
CA LYS A 160 -18.40 6.43 -4.76
C LYS A 160 -19.56 5.80 -4.02
N GLU A 161 -19.85 4.53 -4.29
CA GLU A 161 -20.89 3.78 -3.57
C GLU A 161 -20.49 3.53 -2.11
N LEU A 162 -19.25 3.10 -1.89
CA LEU A 162 -18.69 2.86 -0.56
C LEU A 162 -18.62 4.15 0.27
N GLU A 163 -18.20 5.27 -0.31
CA GLU A 163 -18.11 6.55 0.41
C GLU A 163 -19.47 7.00 0.98
N LYS A 164 -20.58 6.73 0.26
CA LYS A 164 -21.93 7.03 0.74
C LYS A 164 -22.32 6.21 1.96
N ILE A 165 -21.90 4.94 2.00
CA ILE A 165 -22.13 4.04 3.14
C ILE A 165 -21.26 4.47 4.32
N TRP A 166 -19.98 4.75 4.08
CA TRP A 166 -19.02 5.17 5.11
C TRP A 166 -19.42 6.46 5.84
N LYS A 167 -20.05 7.41 5.14
CA LYS A 167 -20.57 8.63 5.77
C LYS A 167 -21.62 8.36 6.87
N LYS A 168 -22.31 7.22 6.80
CA LYS A 168 -23.28 6.77 7.82
C LYS A 168 -22.61 5.92 8.88
N GLU A 169 -21.74 5.00 8.46
CA GLU A 169 -21.08 4.03 9.32
C GLU A 169 -19.60 4.35 9.52
N LYS A 170 -19.24 4.87 10.70
CA LYS A 170 -17.86 5.32 11.00
C LYS A 170 -16.91 4.23 11.53
N THR A 171 -17.29 2.95 11.40
CA THR A 171 -16.41 1.83 11.75
C THR A 171 -16.44 0.79 10.64
N LEU A 172 -15.27 0.21 10.34
CA LEU A 172 -15.13 -0.75 9.24
C LEU A 172 -16.00 -2.00 9.45
N ARG A 173 -16.20 -2.41 10.71
CA ARG A 173 -17.06 -3.55 11.04
C ARG A 173 -18.52 -3.32 10.60
N ASN A 174 -19.12 -2.19 10.98
CA ASN A 174 -20.51 -1.91 10.61
C ASN A 174 -20.65 -1.68 9.11
N PHE A 175 -19.70 -0.93 8.55
CA PHE A 175 -19.60 -0.69 7.12
C PHE A 175 -19.61 -2.00 6.30
N LEU A 176 -18.80 -2.99 6.71
CA LEU A 176 -18.73 -4.28 6.03
C LEU A 176 -20.02 -5.09 6.18
N LYS A 177 -20.71 -5.02 7.33
CA LYS A 177 -22.02 -5.67 7.51
C LYS A 177 -23.05 -5.09 6.54
N GLU A 178 -23.19 -3.77 6.50
CA GLU A 178 -24.13 -3.09 5.59
C GLU A 178 -23.80 -3.41 4.13
N ARG A 179 -22.52 -3.33 3.74
CA ARG A 179 -22.10 -3.58 2.35
C ARG A 179 -22.31 -5.03 1.93
N LEU A 180 -22.06 -5.99 2.81
CA LEU A 180 -22.24 -7.42 2.56
C LEU A 180 -23.69 -7.88 2.77
N LYS A 181 -24.60 -6.96 3.14
CA LYS A 181 -26.02 -7.22 3.43
C LYS A 181 -26.21 -8.27 4.53
N LEU A 182 -25.49 -8.10 5.64
CA LEU A 182 -25.55 -8.91 6.85
C LEU A 182 -26.22 -8.14 7.99
#